data_AF-A0A3D4E738-F1
#
_entry.id   AF-A0A3D4E738-F1
#
_cell.length_a   1.000
_cell.length_b   1.000
_cell.length_c   1.000
_cell.angle_alpha   90.00
_cell.angle_beta   90.00
_cell.angle_gamma   90.00
#
_symmetry.space_group_name_H-M   'P 1'
#
loop_
_entity.id
_entity.type
_entity.pdbx_description
1 polymer ?
#
loop_
_entity_poly.entity_id
_entity_poly.type
_entity_poly.pdbx_seq_one_letter_code
_entity_poly.pdbx_strand_id
1 'polypeptide(L)' 'MSRNKAKTRVRSARGRKNSSTRWLQRQLNDPYVNRAQKEGYRGRAAFKLVEMNEKLNFLRPDMT' A
#
# COMPACT_ATOMS: atom_id res chain seq x y z
N MET A 1 8.83 -20.24 9.06
CA MET A 1 8.17 -19.03 8.50
C MET A 1 6.67 -19.13 8.75
N SER A 2 6.13 -18.42 9.75
CA SER A 2 4.71 -18.52 10.11
C SER A 2 3.83 -18.00 8.97
N ARG A 3 3.09 -18.90 8.30
CA ARG A 3 2.29 -18.64 7.10
C ARG A 3 0.91 -18.01 7.37
N ASN A 4 0.63 -17.56 8.59
CA ASN A 4 -0.65 -16.94 8.93
C ASN A 4 -0.43 -15.61 9.67
N LYS A 5 -0.19 -14.53 8.91
CA LYS A 5 -0.33 -13.18 9.46
C LYS A 5 -1.82 -12.91 9.69
N ALA A 6 -2.22 -12.57 10.91
CA ALA A 6 -3.61 -12.25 11.23
C ALA A 6 -4.09 -11.10 10.34
N LYS A 7 -5.19 -11.31 9.60
CA LYS A 7 -5.76 -10.29 8.72
C LYS A 7 -6.54 -9.26 9.55
N THR A 8 -6.19 -7.99 9.41
CA THR A 8 -6.87 -6.89 10.09
C THR A 8 -8.28 -6.71 9.54
N ARG A 9 -9.29 -6.68 10.42
CA ARG A 9 -10.70 -6.46 10.05
C ARG A 9 -11.04 -4.97 10.07
N VAL A 10 -11.97 -4.56 9.20
CA VAL A 10 -12.51 -3.20 9.18
C VAL A 10 -13.35 -2.98 10.45
N ARG A 11 -12.93 -2.05 11.32
CA ARG A 11 -13.63 -1.74 12.58
C ARG A 11 -15.00 -1.09 12.38
N SER A 12 -15.19 -0.35 11.30
CA SER A 12 -16.40 0.43 11.02
C SER A 12 -17.30 -0.21 9.95
N ALA A 13 -17.39 -1.54 9.89
CA ALA A 13 -18.14 -2.22 8.82
C ALA A 13 -19.67 -1.99 8.87
N ARG A 14 -20.24 -1.70 10.05
CA ARG A 14 -21.69 -1.50 10.25
C ARG A 14 -22.20 -0.33 9.40
N GLY A 15 -23.28 -0.56 8.65
CA GLY A 15 -23.91 0.44 7.78
C GLY A 15 -23.26 0.62 6.40
N ARG A 16 -22.13 -0.04 6.10
CA ARG A 16 -21.50 0.00 4.77
C ARG A 16 -22.00 -1.15 3.88
N LYS A 17 -22.06 -0.92 2.57
CA LYS A 17 -22.30 -2.00 1.59
C LYS A 17 -21.19 -3.05 1.70
N ASN A 18 -21.54 -4.32 1.48
CA ASN A 18 -20.60 -5.43 1.58
C ASN A 18 -19.39 -5.25 0.63
N SER A 19 -19.63 -4.74 -0.59
CA SER A 19 -18.58 -4.41 -1.55
C SER A 19 -17.58 -3.36 -1.03
N SER A 20 -18.07 -2.31 -0.36
CA SER A 20 -17.25 -1.27 0.26
C SER A 20 -16.42 -1.83 1.42
N THR A 21 -17.01 -2.66 2.28
CA THR A 21 -16.29 -3.32 3.38
C THR A 21 -15.18 -4.23 2.84
N ARG A 22 -15.45 -5.02 1.79
CA ARG A 22 -14.42 -5.86 1.13
C ARG A 22 -13.32 -5.04 0.47
N TRP A 23 -13.62 -3.87 -0.08
CA TRP A 23 -12.61 -2.97 -0.63
C TRP A 23 -11.68 -2.43 0.46
N LEU A 24 -12.24 -1.95 1.57
CA LEU A 24 -11.46 -1.48 2.74
C LEU A 24 -10.62 -2.60 3.35
N GLN A 25 -11.21 -3.79 3.49
CA GLN A 25 -10.52 -4.97 3.99
C GLN A 25 -9.29 -5.31 3.13
N ARG A 26 -9.39 -5.20 1.80
CA ARG A 26 -8.25 -5.43 0.89
C ARG A 26 -7.15 -4.40 1.09
N GLN A 27 -7.50 -3.12 1.15
CA GLN A 27 -6.52 -2.03 1.37
C GLN A 27 -5.79 -2.18 2.70
N LEU A 28 -6.52 -2.49 3.79
CA LEU A 28 -5.93 -2.69 5.12
C LEU A 28 -4.98 -3.89 5.21
N ASN A 29 -5.17 -4.90 4.34
CA ASN A 29 -4.35 -6.11 4.31
C ASN A 29 -3.37 -6.13 3.14
N ASP A 30 -3.19 -5.00 2.44
CA ASP A 30 -2.26 -4.89 1.32
C ASP A 30 -0.80 -5.05 1.85
N PRO A 31 0.00 -5.98 1.31
CA PRO A 31 1.35 -6.22 1.76
C PRO A 31 2.26 -5.00 1.55
N TYR A 32 2.02 -4.20 0.52
CA TYR A 32 2.81 -3.00 0.24
C TYR A 32 2.49 -1.87 1.21
N VAL A 33 1.26 -1.80 1.74
CA VAL A 33 0.94 -0.83 2.80
C VAL A 33 1.71 -1.17 4.07
N ASN A 34 1.73 -2.45 4.45
CA ASN A 34 2.53 -2.93 5.58
C ASN A 34 4.03 -2.70 5.38
N ARG A 35 4.53 -2.98 4.18
CA ARG A 35 5.94 -2.78 3.82
C ARG A 35 6.31 -1.30 3.84
N ALA A 36 5.46 -0.43 3.26
CA ALA A 36 5.65 1.02 3.27
C ALA A 36 5.76 1.56 4.69
N GLN A 37 4.88 1.13 5.60
CA GLN A 37 4.97 1.55 7.00
C GLN A 37 6.25 1.07 7.69
N LYS A 38 6.70 -0.17 7.41
CA LYS A 38 7.95 -0.71 7.95
C LYS A 38 9.19 0.03 7.42
N GLU A 39 9.16 0.42 6.16
CA GLU A 39 10.27 1.12 5.48
C GLU A 39 10.19 2.65 5.59
N GLY A 40 9.19 3.19 6.31
CA GLY A 40 9.04 4.64 6.52
C GLY A 40 8.46 5.41 5.33
N TYR A 41 7.94 4.73 4.31
CA TYR A 41 7.27 5.37 3.17
C TYR A 41 5.84 5.82 3.52
N ARG A 42 5.40 6.93 2.91
CA ARG A 42 4.04 7.49 3.12
C ARG A 42 2.91 6.60 2.59
N GLY A 43 3.19 5.68 1.67
CA GLY A 43 2.20 4.75 1.15
C GLY A 43 2.76 3.85 0.05
N ARG A 44 1.94 2.92 -0.45
CA ARG A 44 2.36 1.93 -1.47
C ARG A 44 2.83 2.51 -2.80
N ALA A 45 2.40 3.73 -3.13
CA ALA A 45 2.79 4.41 -4.36
C ALA A 45 4.30 4.68 -4.43
N ALA A 46 4.97 4.79 -3.27
CA ALA A 46 6.41 4.99 -3.19
C ALA A 46 7.19 3.93 -3.97
N PHE A 47 6.80 2.65 -3.88
CA PHE A 47 7.46 1.57 -4.61
C PHE A 47 7.42 1.77 -6.13
N LYS A 48 6.29 2.28 -6.64
CA LYS A 48 6.15 2.56 -8.07
C LYS A 48 6.92 3.80 -8.50
N LEU A 49 6.94 4.84 -7.67
CA LEU A 49 7.75 6.02 -7.93
C LEU A 49 9.24 5.68 -7.97
N VAL A 50 9.72 4.84 -7.05
CA VAL A 50 11.10 4.33 -7.05
C VAL A 50 11.38 3.54 -8.33
N GLU A 51 10.54 2.57 -8.68
CA GLU A 51 10.71 1.77 -9.91
C GLU A 51 10.73 2.64 -11.18
N MET A 52 9.82 3.62 -11.27
CA MET A 52 9.78 4.54 -12.41
C MET A 52 11.02 5.44 -12.43
N ASN A 53 11.50 5.87 -11.26
CA ASN A 53 12.68 6.72 -11.18
C ASN A 53 13.94 5.95 -11.56
N GLU A 54 14.06 4.68 -11.21
CA GLU A 54 15.18 3.84 -11.66
C GLU A 54 15.21 3.68 -13.19
N LYS A 55 14.04 3.65 -13.84
CA LYS A 55 13.92 3.49 -15.29
C LYS A 55 14.10 4.79 -16.06
N LEU A 56 13.56 5.89 -15.53
CA LEU A 56 13.42 7.15 -16.26
C LEU A 56 14.28 8.28 -15.66
N ASN A 57 14.87 8.10 -14.49
CA ASN A 57 15.64 9.10 -13.73
C ASN A 57 14.96 10.48 -13.63
N PHE A 58 13.62 10.50 -13.62
CA PHE A 58 12.80 11.70 -13.80
C PHE A 58 12.64 12.59 -12.56
N LEU A 59 13.09 12.14 -11.38
CA LEU A 59 13.05 12.95 -10.16
C LEU A 59 14.21 13.96 -10.09
N ARG A 60 15.15 13.88 -11.04
CA ARG A 60 16.31 14.78 -11.13
C ARG A 60 15.98 16.00 -11.99
N PRO A 61 16.14 17.23 -11.47
CA PRO A 61 15.82 18.47 -12.18
C PRO A 61 16.78 18.78 -13.35
N ASP A 62 17.89 18.05 -13.47
CA ASP A 62 18.97 18.25 -14.44
C ASP A 62 18.86 17.36 -15.70
N MET A 63 17.67 16.85 -16.04
CA MET A 63 17.43 15.99 -17.21
C MET A 63 17.03 16.74 -18.51
N THR A 64 17.40 18.01 -18.67
CA THR A 64 17.18 18.82 -19.89
C THR A 64 18.44 19.54 -20.28
#